data_AF-A0A940RKT1-F1
#
_entry.id   AF-A0A940RKT1-F1
#
_cell.length_a   1.000
_cell.length_b   1.000
_cell.length_c   1.000
_cell.angle_alpha   90.00
_cell.angle_beta   90.00
_cell.angle_gamma   90.00
#
_symmetry.space_group_name_H-M   'P 1'
#
loop_
_entity.id
_entity.type
_entity.pdbx_description
1 polymer ?
#
loop_
_entity_poly.entity_id
_entity_poly.type
_entity_poly.pdbx_seq_one_letter_code
_entity_poly.pdbx_strand_id
1 'polypeptide(L)'
;MGKGRLEAFSDGVIAIIITIMVLEMKVPHGSDFAALKPLLPVFLSYVLSFVYVGIYWNNHHHMLHAASRVNGGILWANLHLLFWLSLLPFATGWLGENHFTAMPTALYGV
;
A
#
# COMPACT_ATOMS: atom_id res chain seq x y z
N MET A 1 -3.20 -14.83 -22.56
CA MET A 1 -3.30 -13.37 -22.36
C MET A 1 -1.88 -12.81 -22.29
N GLY A 2 -1.59 -11.65 -22.89
CA GLY A 2 -0.23 -11.09 -22.87
C GLY A 2 0.18 -10.63 -21.47
N LYS A 3 1.39 -10.98 -21.04
CA LYS A 3 1.97 -10.63 -19.74
C LYS A 3 1.92 -9.12 -19.44
N GLY A 4 2.18 -8.28 -20.43
CA GLY A 4 2.15 -6.82 -20.27
C GLY A 4 0.79 -6.24 -19.87
N ARG A 5 -0.34 -6.88 -20.21
CA ARG A 5 -1.66 -6.41 -19.76
C ARG A 5 -1.88 -6.68 -18.26
N LEU A 6 -1.36 -7.79 -17.76
CA LEU A 6 -1.44 -8.13 -16.34
C LEU A 6 -0.56 -7.19 -15.51
N GLU A 7 0.68 -6.97 -15.96
CA GLU A 7 1.62 -6.04 -15.34
C GLU A 7 1.05 -4.63 -15.28
N ALA A 8 0.60 -4.08 -16.42
CA ALA A 8 0.03 -2.73 -16.47
C ALA A 8 -1.21 -2.56 -15.56
N PHE A 9 -2.03 -3.61 -15.42
CA PHE A 9 -3.17 -3.59 -14.50
C PHE A 9 -2.69 -3.55 -13.04
N SER A 10 -1.78 -4.44 -12.65
CA SER A 10 -1.24 -4.47 -11.29
C SER A 10 -0.51 -3.17 -10.93
N ASP A 11 0.28 -2.61 -11.84
CA ASP A 11 0.97 -1.32 -11.66
C ASP A 11 -0.03 -0.18 -11.43
N GLY A 12 -1.12 -0.16 -12.22
CA GLY A 12 -2.18 0.84 -12.05
C GLY A 12 -2.87 0.75 -10.68
N VAL A 13 -3.19 -0.46 -10.22
CA VAL A 13 -3.81 -0.65 -8.90
C VAL A 13 -2.84 -0.24 -7.78
N ILE A 14 -1.58 -0.64 -7.86
CA ILE A 14 -0.56 -0.30 -6.87
C ILE A 14 -0.31 1.22 -6.81
N ALA A 15 -0.27 1.89 -7.96
CA ALA A 15 -0.17 3.35 -8.02
C ALA A 15 -1.34 4.03 -7.32
N ILE A 16 -2.58 3.56 -7.55
CA ILE A 16 -3.77 4.08 -6.86
C ILE A 16 -3.66 3.88 -5.34
N ILE A 17 -3.23 2.70 -4.88
CA ILE A 17 -3.03 2.40 -3.45
C ILE A 17 -2.07 3.42 -2.83
N ILE A 18 -0.92 3.66 -3.45
CA ILE A 18 0.07 4.66 -3.00
C ILE A 18 -0.56 6.05 -2.92
N THR A 19 -1.34 6.46 -3.92
CA THR A 19 -1.99 7.77 -3.91
C THR A 19 -3.08 7.89 -2.85
N ILE A 20 -3.85 6.84 -2.56
CA ILE A 20 -4.85 6.88 -1.49
C ILE A 20 -4.18 7.01 -0.12
N MET A 21 -3.06 6.30 0.12
CA MET A 21 -2.34 6.38 1.39
C MET A 21 -1.90 7.80 1.76
N VAL A 22 -1.46 8.62 0.80
CA VAL A 22 -1.03 9.99 1.11
C VAL A 22 -2.22 10.90 1.43
N LEU A 23 -3.42 10.61 0.91
CA LEU A 23 -4.62 11.41 1.18
C LEU A 23 -5.12 11.28 2.62
N GLU A 24 -4.78 10.20 3.32
CA GLU A 24 -5.07 10.03 4.75
C GLU A 24 -4.29 11.01 5.64
N MET A 25 -3.22 11.62 5.11
CA MET A 25 -2.44 12.63 5.81
C MET A 25 -3.14 14.01 5.71
N LYS A 26 -4.05 14.25 6.66
CA LYS A 26 -4.86 15.47 6.70
C LYS A 26 -3.98 16.70 6.94
N VAL A 27 -4.22 17.75 6.16
CA VAL A 27 -3.55 19.04 6.31
C VAL A 27 -3.86 19.62 7.71
N PRO A 28 -2.84 20.05 8.48
CA PRO A 28 -3.07 20.62 9.79
C PRO A 28 -3.73 22.00 9.68
N HIS A 29 -4.56 22.35 10.67
CA HIS A 29 -5.25 23.64 10.69
C HIS A 29 -4.38 24.80 11.24
N GLY A 30 -3.21 24.49 11.80
CA GLY A 30 -2.24 25.48 12.29
C GLY A 30 -1.22 25.85 11.21
N SER A 31 -0.67 27.07 11.31
CA SER A 31 0.33 27.60 10.36
C SER A 31 1.78 27.48 10.84
N ASP A 32 1.99 26.94 12.04
CA ASP A 32 3.32 26.75 12.63
C ASP A 32 3.82 25.29 12.52
N PHE A 33 5.13 25.10 12.68
CA PHE A 33 5.71 23.76 12.66
C PHE A 33 5.21 22.86 13.79
N ALA A 34 4.71 23.44 14.90
CA ALA A 34 4.15 22.67 16.00
C ALA A 34 2.88 21.91 15.58
N ALA A 35 2.10 22.46 14.63
CA ALA A 35 0.93 21.82 14.08
C ALA A 35 1.23 20.52 13.31
N LEU A 36 2.49 20.26 12.92
CA LEU A 36 2.91 19.00 12.28
C LEU A 36 3.19 17.88 13.28
N LYS A 37 3.49 18.20 14.54
CA LYS A 37 3.85 17.19 15.56
C LYS A 37 2.80 16.09 15.73
N PRO A 38 1.48 16.38 15.73
CA PRO A 38 0.45 15.35 15.81
C PRO A 38 0.35 14.47 14.57
N LEU A 39 0.84 14.92 13.41
CA LEU A 39 0.81 14.16 12.15
C LEU A 39 1.95 13.15 12.04
N LEU A 40 2.96 13.24 12.91
CA LEU A 40 4.14 12.39 12.85
C LEU A 40 3.82 10.88 12.87
N PRO A 41 2.90 10.37 13.73
CA PRO A 41 2.52 8.96 13.68
C PRO A 41 1.93 8.54 12.33
N VAL A 42 1.04 9.36 11.76
CA VAL A 42 0.42 9.12 10.44
C VAL A 42 1.47 9.14 9.34
N PHE A 43 2.39 10.10 9.38
CA PHE A 43 3.50 10.20 8.43
C PHE A 43 4.43 8.97 8.50
N LEU A 44 4.80 8.53 9.72
CA LEU A 44 5.64 7.35 9.90
C LEU A 44 4.95 6.07 9.40
N SER A 45 3.67 5.90 9.70
CA SER A 45 2.86 4.80 9.14
C SER A 45 2.86 4.85 7.62
N TYR A 46 2.60 6.02 7.03
CA TYR A 46 2.65 6.22 5.57
C TYR A 46 4.00 5.81 4.98
N VAL A 47 5.13 6.27 5.54
CA VAL A 47 6.47 5.93 5.03
C VAL A 47 6.72 4.43 5.11
N LEU A 48 6.37 3.80 6.22
CA LEU A 48 6.50 2.36 6.40
C LEU A 48 5.69 1.60 5.34
N SER A 49 4.43 2.00 5.12
CA SER A 49 3.53 1.35 4.16
C SER A 49 3.92 1.61 2.71
N PHE A 50 4.45 2.80 2.40
CA PHE A 50 5.00 3.10 1.09
C PHE A 50 6.16 2.16 0.75
N VAL A 51 7.11 1.99 1.68
CA VAL A 51 8.23 1.05 1.51
C VAL A 51 7.71 -0.37 1.36
N TYR A 52 6.72 -0.77 2.16
CA TYR A 52 6.12 -2.10 2.10
C TYR A 52 5.49 -2.38 0.73
N VAL A 53 4.62 -1.50 0.24
CA VAL A 53 4.00 -1.60 -1.08
C VAL A 53 5.06 -1.59 -2.19
N GLY A 54 6.11 -0.77 -2.07
CA GLY A 54 7.23 -0.73 -3.01
C GLY A 54 8.00 -2.05 -3.09
N ILE A 55 8.23 -2.73 -1.96
CA ILE A 55 8.84 -4.07 -1.92
C ILE A 55 7.95 -5.08 -2.63
N TYR A 56 6.64 -5.08 -2.35
CA TYR A 56 5.68 -5.96 -3.02
C TYR A 56 5.65 -5.73 -4.52
N TRP A 57 5.62 -4.47 -4.96
CA TRP A 57 5.67 -4.11 -6.36
C TRP A 57 6.95 -4.60 -7.04
N ASN A 58 8.10 -4.37 -6.43
CA ASN A 58 9.39 -4.81 -6.97
C ASN A 58 9.46 -6.35 -7.10
N ASN A 59 9.01 -7.07 -6.08
CA ASN A 59 8.94 -8.53 -6.10
C ASN A 59 7.96 -9.05 -7.16
N HIS A 60 6.79 -8.41 -7.26
CA HIS A 60 5.77 -8.74 -8.26
C HIS A 60 6.28 -8.50 -9.69
N HIS A 61 6.93 -7.37 -9.92
CA HIS A 61 7.56 -7.03 -11.20
C HIS A 61 8.61 -8.08 -11.59
N HIS A 62 9.53 -8.42 -10.68
CA HIS A 62 10.54 -9.46 -10.92
C HIS A 62 9.92 -10.84 -11.20
N MET A 63 8.92 -11.25 -10.41
CA MET A 63 8.24 -12.54 -10.55
C MET A 63 7.54 -12.66 -11.91
N LEU A 64 6.77 -11.63 -12.30
CA LEU A 64 6.14 -11.60 -13.61
C LEU A 64 7.19 -11.55 -14.71
N HIS A 65 8.30 -10.82 -14.52
CA HIS A 65 9.39 -10.78 -15.48
C HIS A 65 9.98 -12.17 -15.77
N ALA A 66 10.12 -13.01 -14.74
CA ALA A 66 10.60 -14.39 -14.85
C ALA A 66 9.54 -15.38 -15.42
N ALA A 67 8.25 -15.05 -15.34
CA ALA A 67 7.17 -15.91 -15.83
C ALA A 67 7.15 -15.97 -17.37
N SER A 68 7.12 -17.20 -17.90
CA SER A 68 7.10 -17.46 -19.35
C SER A 68 5.70 -17.51 -19.95
N ARG A 69 4.68 -17.86 -19.16
CA ARG A 69 3.27 -17.91 -19.59
C ARG A 69 2.36 -17.45 -18.46
N VAL A 70 1.26 -16.77 -18.82
CA VAL A 70 0.19 -16.38 -17.90
C VAL A 70 -1.04 -17.24 -18.18
N ASN A 71 -1.53 -17.94 -17.15
CA ASN A 71 -2.74 -18.76 -17.19
C ASN A 71 -3.82 -18.21 -16.24
N GLY A 72 -5.01 -18.81 -16.24
CA GLY A 72 -6.12 -18.36 -15.40
C GLY A 72 -5.82 -18.38 -13.89
N GLY A 73 -5.06 -19.38 -13.42
CA GLY A 73 -4.66 -19.47 -12.01
C GLY A 73 -3.79 -18.28 -11.57
N ILE A 74 -2.85 -17.86 -12.42
CA ILE A 74 -2.01 -16.68 -12.17
C ILE A 74 -2.86 -15.40 -12.11
N LEU A 75 -3.89 -15.28 -12.95
CA LEU A 75 -4.80 -14.12 -12.92
C LEU A 75 -5.54 -14.02 -11.58
N TRP A 76 -6.10 -15.14 -11.10
CA TRP A 76 -6.78 -15.17 -9.81
C TRP A 76 -5.83 -14.94 -8.63
N ALA A 77 -4.63 -15.52 -8.66
CA ALA A 77 -3.61 -15.27 -7.65
C ALA A 77 -3.19 -13.80 -7.62
N ASN A 78 -3.02 -13.16 -8.78
CA ASN A 78 -2.74 -11.73 -8.87
C ASN A 78 -3.88 -10.88 -8.30
N LEU A 79 -5.14 -11.19 -8.62
CA LEU A 79 -6.29 -10.48 -8.04
C LEU A 79 -6.36 -10.65 -6.52
N HIS A 80 -6.05 -11.85 -6.01
CA HIS A 80 -5.99 -12.11 -4.57
C HIS A 80 -4.90 -11.26 -3.90
N LEU A 81 -3.71 -11.16 -4.49
CA LEU A 81 -2.65 -10.26 -4.01
C LEU A 81 -3.10 -8.80 -4.02
N LEU A 82 -3.65 -8.32 -5.14
CA LEU A 82 -4.09 -6.94 -5.28
C LEU A 82 -5.23 -6.59 -4.31
N PHE A 83 -6.12 -7.54 -4.02
CA PHE A 83 -7.15 -7.37 -3.01
C PHE A 83 -6.55 -7.06 -1.64
N TRP A 84 -5.59 -7.86 -1.17
CA TRP A 84 -4.95 -7.60 0.12
C TRP A 84 -4.17 -6.29 0.14
N LEU A 85 -3.42 -5.98 -0.93
CA LEU A 85 -2.73 -4.70 -1.04
C LEU A 85 -3.71 -3.51 -1.02
N SER A 86 -4.93 -3.68 -1.57
CA SER A 86 -5.94 -2.63 -1.57
C SER A 86 -6.48 -2.28 -0.17
N LEU A 87 -6.29 -3.14 0.83
CA LEU A 87 -6.66 -2.89 2.23
C LEU A 87 -5.56 -2.16 3.01
N LEU A 88 -4.33 -2.08 2.49
CA LEU A 88 -3.22 -1.41 3.17
C LEU A 88 -3.50 0.06 3.52
N PRO A 89 -4.13 0.89 2.67
CA PRO A 89 -4.42 2.27 3.04
C PRO A 89 -5.27 2.39 4.29
N PHE A 90 -6.29 1.52 4.42
CA PHE A 90 -7.13 1.46 5.61
C PHE A 90 -6.32 1.07 6.86
N ALA A 91 -5.52 0.00 6.78
CA ALA A 91 -4.71 -0.45 7.92
C ALA A 91 -3.66 0.60 8.32
N THR A 92 -3.05 1.27 7.34
CA THR A 92 -2.05 2.33 7.53
C THR A 92 -2.64 3.53 8.25
N GLY A 93 -3.80 4.01 7.76
CA GLY A 93 -4.53 5.11 8.38
C GLY A 93 -4.95 4.77 9.80
N TRP A 94 -5.53 3.57 10.00
CA TRP A 94 -5.96 3.12 11.33
C TRP A 94 -4.79 3.05 12.32
N LEU A 95 -3.64 2.54 11.89
CA LEU A 95 -2.42 2.46 12.69
C LEU A 95 -1.89 3.85 13.08
N GLY A 96 -1.79 4.76 12.11
CA GLY A 96 -1.28 6.11 12.30
C GLY A 96 -2.19 6.96 13.19
N GLU A 97 -3.50 6.97 12.94
CA GLU A 97 -4.48 7.74 13.71
C GLU A 97 -4.60 7.26 15.17
N ASN A 98 -4.35 5.97 15.42
CA ASN A 98 -4.45 5.38 16.76
C ASN A 98 -3.09 5.18 17.43
N HIS A 99 -2.07 5.95 17.04
CA HIS A 99 -0.76 6.01 17.70
C HIS A 99 -0.12 4.63 17.96
N PHE A 100 -0.23 3.70 17.00
CA PHE A 100 0.37 2.36 17.11
C PHE A 100 -0.15 1.52 18.29
N THR A 101 -1.43 1.65 18.64
CA THR A 101 -2.07 0.74 19.62
C THR A 101 -2.08 -0.72 19.15
N ALA A 102 -2.26 -1.66 20.09
CA ALA A 102 -2.06 -3.08 19.85
C ALA A 102 -2.95 -3.68 18.74
N MET A 103 -4.23 -3.33 18.70
CA MET A 103 -5.17 -3.89 17.71
C MET A 103 -4.90 -3.41 16.27
N PRO A 104 -4.73 -2.09 16.01
CA PRO A 104 -4.30 -1.62 14.69
C PRO A 104 -2.95 -2.20 14.25
N THR A 105 -2.01 -2.34 15.17
CA THR A 105 -0.68 -2.93 14.89
C THR A 105 -0.80 -4.40 14.51
N ALA A 106 -1.62 -5.17 15.23
CA ALA A 106 -1.87 -6.56 14.91
C ALA A 106 -2.53 -6.72 13.53
N LEU A 107 -3.54 -5.90 13.20
CA LEU A 107 -4.17 -5.94 11.88
C LEU A 107 -3.18 -5.55 10.76
N TYR A 108 -2.35 -4.52 10.99
CA TYR A 108 -1.36 -4.07 10.02
C TYR A 108 -0.28 -5.12 9.72
N GLY A 109 0.06 -5.95 10.71
CA GLY A 109 1.11 -6.97 10.60
C GLY A 109 0.69 -8.32 10.03
N VAL A 110 -0.60 -8.51 9.69
CA VAL A 110 -1.16 -9.74 9.09
C VAL A 110 -1.15 -9.62 7.57
#